data_AF-A0A6B3VZU6-F1
#
_entry.id   AF-A0A6B3VZU6-F1
#
_cell.length_a   1.000
_cell.length_b   1.000
_cell.length_c   1.000
_cell.angle_alpha   90.00
_cell.angle_beta   90.00
_cell.angle_gamma   90.00
#
_symmetry.space_group_name_H-M   'P 1'
#
loop_
_entity.id
_entity.type
_entity.pdbx_description
1 polymer ?
#
loop_
_entity_poly.entity_id
_entity_poly.type
_entity_poly.pdbx_seq_one_letter_code
_entity_poly.pdbx_strand_id
1 'polypeptide(L)'
;MGKKDRHEKKLQVYNELQKNEEERLEVIKEIEKNELAFDEFHDVMLKGKQLLDELSHFWRGVEASAFLNDTEDTLFETTREAEKAFQEERECLENEKKILYEQELALNKQYAQLRANKEAL
;
A
#
# COMPACT_ATOMS: atom_id res chain seq x y z
N MET A 1 -23.39 35.58 -19.68
CA MET A 1 -22.61 34.33 -19.65
C MET A 1 -23.18 33.35 -20.67
N GLY A 2 -22.46 33.12 -21.77
CA GLY A 2 -22.96 32.41 -22.95
C GLY A 2 -23.00 30.89 -22.77
N LYS A 3 -23.78 30.19 -23.61
CA LYS A 3 -23.82 28.71 -23.64
C LYS A 3 -22.43 28.09 -23.89
N LYS A 4 -21.52 28.82 -24.55
CA LYS A 4 -20.11 28.45 -24.80
C LYS A 4 -19.30 28.35 -23.50
N ASP A 5 -19.35 29.35 -22.62
CA ASP A 5 -18.65 29.35 -21.31
C ASP A 5 -19.05 28.16 -20.43
N ARG A 6 -20.34 27.76 -20.48
CA ARG A 6 -20.82 26.62 -19.68
C ARG A 6 -20.32 25.29 -20.22
N HIS A 7 -20.09 25.19 -21.53
CA HIS A 7 -19.60 23.96 -22.15
C HIS A 7 -18.10 23.78 -21.91
N GLU A 8 -17.35 24.87 -21.95
CA GLU A 8 -15.91 24.91 -21.70
C GLU A 8 -15.58 24.59 -20.24
N LYS A 9 -16.34 25.15 -19.28
CA LYS A 9 -16.24 24.76 -17.86
C LYS A 9 -16.57 23.29 -17.61
N LYS A 10 -17.58 22.73 -18.29
CA LYS A 10 -17.92 21.30 -18.15
C LYS A 10 -16.81 20.40 -18.68
N LEU A 11 -16.14 20.80 -19.76
CA LEU A 11 -15.02 20.04 -20.34
C LEU A 11 -13.79 20.08 -19.43
N GLN A 12 -13.50 21.24 -18.81
CA GLN A 12 -12.43 21.36 -17.81
C GLN A 12 -12.66 20.45 -16.61
N VAL A 13 -13.88 20.46 -16.03
CA VAL A 13 -14.22 19.58 -14.90
C VAL A 13 -14.05 18.10 -15.28
N TYR A 14 -14.48 17.70 -16.48
CA TYR A 14 -14.30 16.32 -16.93
C TYR A 14 -12.83 15.90 -17.02
N ASN A 15 -11.97 16.76 -17.59
CA ASN A 15 -10.55 16.47 -17.72
C ASN A 15 -9.85 16.39 -16.35
N GLU A 16 -10.24 17.25 -15.40
CA GLU A 16 -9.73 17.20 -14.03
C GLU A 16 -10.14 15.90 -13.32
N LEU A 17 -11.39 15.45 -13.49
CA LEU A 17 -11.85 14.19 -12.89
C LEU A 17 -11.14 12.98 -13.49
N GLN A 18 -10.91 12.97 -14.81
CA GLN A 18 -10.17 11.89 -15.47
C GLN A 18 -8.71 11.81 -14.98
N LYS A 19 -8.04 12.96 -14.83
CA LYS A 19 -6.67 13.01 -14.31
C LYS A 19 -6.58 12.49 -12.87
N ASN A 20 -7.53 12.85 -12.02
CA ASN A 20 -7.59 12.32 -10.65
C ASN A 20 -7.82 10.80 -10.61
N GLU A 21 -8.59 10.27 -11.56
CA GLU A 21 -8.81 8.83 -11.67
C GLU A 21 -7.54 8.08 -12.10
N GLU A 22 -6.79 8.63 -13.05
CA GLU A 22 -5.49 8.10 -13.47
C GLU A 22 -4.47 8.11 -12.31
N GLU A 23 -4.38 9.22 -11.58
CA GLU A 23 -3.52 9.33 -10.39
C GLU A 23 -3.90 8.31 -9.31
N ARG A 24 -5.20 8.11 -9.06
CA ARG A 24 -5.68 7.09 -8.11
C ARG A 24 -5.29 5.68 -8.52
N LEU A 25 -5.44 5.35 -9.80
CA LEU A 25 -5.09 4.01 -10.31
C LEU A 25 -3.60 3.72 -10.18
N GLU A 26 -2.75 4.73 -10.32
CA GLU A 26 -1.31 4.55 -10.15
C GLU A 26 -0.94 4.30 -8.68
N VAL A 27 -1.55 5.04 -7.74
CA VAL A 27 -1.38 4.79 -6.30
C VAL A 27 -1.84 3.38 -5.93
N ILE A 28 -2.96 2.89 -6.46
CA ILE A 28 -3.43 1.51 -6.22
C ILE A 28 -2.39 0.48 -6.66
N LYS A 29 -1.75 0.64 -7.81
CA LYS A 29 -0.72 -0.30 -8.29
C LYS A 29 0.51 -0.32 -7.37
N GLU A 30 0.96 0.84 -6.90
CA GLU A 30 2.09 0.89 -5.97
C GLU A 30 1.73 0.26 -4.63
N ILE A 31 0.50 0.44 -4.14
CA ILE A 31 -0.01 -0.26 -2.96
C ILE A 31 0.05 -1.79 -3.16
N GLU A 32 -0.51 -2.30 -4.26
CA GLU A 32 -0.52 -3.74 -4.56
C GLU A 32 0.89 -4.34 -4.64
N LYS A 33 1.83 -3.59 -5.24
CA LYS A 33 3.23 -3.98 -5.33
C LYS A 33 3.92 -4.01 -3.97
N ASN A 34 3.62 -3.06 -3.10
CA ASN A 34 4.13 -3.04 -1.73
C ASN A 34 3.56 -4.19 -0.89
N GLU A 35 2.28 -4.53 -1.06
CA GLU A 35 1.66 -5.70 -0.40
C GLU A 35 2.31 -7.01 -0.83
N LEU A 36 2.60 -7.19 -2.12
CA LEU A 36 3.31 -8.38 -2.60
C LEU A 36 4.73 -8.48 -2.03
N ALA A 37 5.46 -7.37 -2.00
CA ALA A 37 6.80 -7.34 -1.40
C ALA A 37 6.78 -7.68 0.09
N PHE A 38 5.72 -7.28 0.81
CA PHE A 38 5.52 -7.64 2.21
C PHE A 38 5.32 -9.14 2.40
N ASP A 39 4.44 -9.74 1.60
CA ASP A 39 4.19 -11.19 1.67
C ASP A 39 5.46 -11.98 1.39
N GLU A 40 6.25 -11.59 0.38
CA GLU A 40 7.53 -12.22 0.06
C GLU A 40 8.56 -12.11 1.19
N PHE A 41 8.70 -10.93 1.79
CA PHE A 41 9.63 -10.72 2.91
C PHE A 41 9.24 -11.57 4.12
N HIS A 42 7.95 -11.58 4.49
CA HIS A 42 7.45 -12.38 5.60
C HIS A 42 7.73 -13.88 5.37
N ASP A 43 7.53 -14.36 4.15
CA ASP A 43 7.79 -15.74 3.76
C ASP A 43 9.27 -16.13 3.89
N VAL A 44 10.18 -15.24 3.49
CA VAL A 44 11.64 -15.43 3.63
C VAL A 44 12.01 -15.49 5.11
N MET A 45 11.42 -14.61 5.93
CA MET A 45 11.70 -14.58 7.36
C MET A 45 11.24 -15.85 8.07
N LEU A 46 10.04 -16.33 7.74
CA LEU A 46 9.50 -17.57 8.29
C LEU A 46 10.39 -18.77 7.94
N LYS A 47 10.87 -18.84 6.68
CA LYS A 47 11.81 -19.88 6.23
C LYS A 47 13.15 -19.78 6.93
N GLY A 48 13.69 -18.57 7.12
CA GLY A 48 14.93 -18.33 7.85
C GLY A 48 14.86 -18.83 9.29
N LYS A 49 13.76 -18.53 9.98
CA LYS A 49 13.51 -19.04 11.33
C LYS A 49 13.41 -20.57 11.37
N GLN A 50 12.67 -21.17 10.44
CA GLN A 50 12.57 -22.64 10.35
C GLN A 50 13.94 -23.30 10.15
N LEU A 51 14.79 -22.72 9.30
CA LEU A 51 16.15 -23.22 9.08
C LEU A 51 17.02 -23.13 10.33
N LEU A 52 16.93 -22.02 11.09
CA LEU A 52 17.63 -21.87 12.36
C LEU A 52 17.14 -22.86 13.41
N ASP A 53 15.83 -23.04 13.50
CA ASP A 53 15.22 -24.03 14.38
C ASP A 53 15.75 -25.42 14.02
N GLU A 54 15.74 -25.82 12.75
CA GLU A 54 16.30 -27.11 12.31
C GLU A 54 17.80 -27.24 12.62
N LEU A 55 18.61 -26.21 12.32
CA LEU A 55 20.03 -26.19 12.61
C LEU A 55 20.32 -26.39 14.10
N SER A 56 19.52 -25.79 14.98
CA SER A 56 19.66 -25.94 16.44
C SER A 56 19.43 -27.38 16.94
N HIS A 57 18.63 -28.17 16.22
CA HIS A 57 18.37 -29.56 16.58
C HIS A 57 19.55 -30.49 16.23
N PHE A 58 20.24 -30.20 15.13
CA PHE A 58 21.32 -31.04 14.59
C PHE A 58 22.72 -30.59 15.00
N TRP A 59 22.97 -29.28 15.11
CA TRP A 59 24.28 -28.71 15.40
C TRP A 59 24.39 -28.35 16.88
N ARG A 60 25.31 -29.03 17.58
CA ARG A 60 25.51 -28.89 19.03
C ARG A 60 26.97 -28.54 19.35
N GLY A 61 27.18 -27.89 20.50
CA GLY A 61 28.50 -27.50 20.98
C GLY A 61 28.58 -25.99 21.24
N VAL A 62 29.69 -25.55 21.86
CA VAL A 62 29.89 -24.14 22.26
C VAL A 62 29.87 -23.21 21.05
N GLU A 63 30.46 -23.63 19.93
CA GLU A 63 30.49 -22.86 18.68
C GLU A 63 29.10 -22.78 18.03
N ALA A 64 28.31 -23.85 18.09
CA ALA A 64 26.93 -23.86 17.59
C ALA A 64 26.04 -22.93 18.42
N SER A 65 26.16 -22.96 19.76
CA SER A 65 25.43 -22.02 20.62
C SER A 65 25.85 -20.57 20.41
N ALA A 66 27.15 -20.30 20.22
CA ALA A 66 27.61 -18.94 19.95
C ALA A 66 27.09 -18.41 18.61
N PHE A 67 27.14 -19.24 17.55
CA PHE A 67 26.60 -18.89 16.25
C PHE A 67 25.08 -18.72 16.28
N LEU A 68 24.34 -19.65 16.88
CA LEU A 68 22.89 -19.58 16.95
C LEU A 68 22.45 -18.36 17.75
N ASN A 69 23.05 -18.06 18.90
CA ASN A 69 22.72 -16.86 19.66
C ASN A 69 23.03 -15.57 18.89
N ASP A 70 24.20 -15.46 18.25
CA ASP A 70 24.59 -14.27 17.50
C ASP A 70 23.70 -14.06 16.25
N THR A 71 23.35 -15.17 15.59
CA THR A 71 22.50 -15.18 14.40
C THR A 71 21.04 -14.94 14.77
N GLU A 72 20.56 -15.49 15.89
CA GLU A 72 19.22 -15.25 16.43
C GLU A 72 19.10 -13.79 16.85
N ASP A 73 20.01 -13.25 17.67
CA ASP A 73 19.94 -11.84 18.08
C ASP A 73 19.99 -10.88 16.86
N THR A 74 20.90 -11.11 15.91
CA THR A 74 21.06 -10.22 14.74
C THR A 74 19.90 -10.35 13.75
N LEU A 75 19.46 -11.58 13.41
CA LEU A 75 18.31 -11.75 12.52
C LEU A 75 17.04 -11.25 13.19
N PHE A 76 16.78 -11.57 14.45
CA PHE A 76 15.55 -11.14 15.11
C PHE A 76 15.50 -9.62 15.32
N GLU A 77 16.61 -8.95 15.64
CA GLU A 77 16.63 -7.47 15.70
C GLU A 77 16.37 -6.86 14.32
N THR A 78 17.09 -7.29 13.29
CA THR A 78 16.91 -6.77 11.93
C THR A 78 15.49 -7.03 11.41
N THR A 79 14.92 -8.19 11.75
CA THR A 79 13.54 -8.55 11.42
C THR A 79 12.56 -7.67 12.15
N ARG A 80 12.78 -7.39 13.44
CA ARG A 80 11.87 -6.56 14.22
C ARG A 80 11.87 -5.12 13.72
N GLU A 81 13.03 -4.60 13.34
CA GLU A 81 13.14 -3.27 12.72
C GLU A 81 12.45 -3.23 11.37
N ALA A 82 12.65 -4.26 10.54
CA ALA A 82 11.96 -4.39 9.27
C ALA A 82 10.44 -4.49 9.47
N GLU A 83 9.94 -5.39 10.32
CA GLU A 83 8.52 -5.55 10.66
C GLU A 83 7.91 -4.25 11.16
N LYS A 84 8.64 -3.49 11.98
CA LYS A 84 8.17 -2.18 12.47
C LYS A 84 8.05 -1.18 11.32
N ALA A 85 9.08 -1.05 10.48
CA ALA A 85 9.02 -0.17 9.31
C ALA A 85 7.89 -0.59 8.35
N PHE A 86 7.66 -1.89 8.18
CA PHE A 86 6.57 -2.44 7.39
C PHE A 86 5.19 -2.18 8.01
N GLN A 87 5.06 -2.23 9.32
CA GLN A 87 3.82 -1.91 10.02
C GLN A 87 3.48 -0.42 9.85
N GLU A 88 4.47 0.46 9.97
CA GLU A 88 4.33 1.90 9.72
C GLU A 88 3.92 2.17 8.26
N GLU A 89 4.55 1.48 7.31
CA GLU A 89 4.17 1.55 5.89
C GLU A 89 2.74 1.05 5.66
N ARG A 90 2.32 -0.05 6.30
CA ARG A 90 0.96 -0.60 6.19
C ARG A 90 -0.09 0.36 6.73
N GLU A 91 0.18 1.01 7.86
CA GLU A 91 -0.68 2.05 8.40
C GLU A 91 -0.74 3.28 7.47
N CYS A 92 0.36 3.63 6.81
CA CYS A 92 0.39 4.66 5.77
C CYS A 92 -0.50 4.26 4.57
N LEU A 93 -0.35 3.04 4.07
CA LEU A 93 -1.15 2.49 2.96
C LEU A 93 -2.65 2.43 3.31
N GLU A 94 -3.02 2.03 4.53
CA GLU A 94 -4.42 2.03 4.98
C GLU A 94 -5.00 3.46 5.00
N ASN A 95 -4.21 4.44 5.45
CA ASN A 95 -4.62 5.84 5.41
C ASN A 95 -4.77 6.36 3.98
N GLU A 96 -3.85 6.01 3.08
CA GLU A 96 -3.94 6.35 1.66
C GLU A 96 -5.19 5.74 1.03
N LYS A 97 -5.48 4.45 1.27
CA LYS A 97 -6.72 3.79 0.81
C LYS A 97 -7.97 4.53 1.29
N LYS A 98 -7.97 4.98 2.55
CA LYS A 98 -9.08 5.76 3.11
C LYS A 98 -9.25 7.11 2.42
N ILE A 99 -8.15 7.83 2.18
CA ILE A 99 -8.16 9.10 1.44
C ILE A 99 -8.69 8.87 0.02
N LEU A 100 -8.23 7.83 -0.66
CA LEU A 100 -8.68 7.48 -2.01
C LEU A 100 -10.19 7.18 -2.04
N TYR A 101 -10.70 6.46 -1.05
CA TYR A 101 -12.13 6.20 -0.93
C TYR A 101 -12.94 7.49 -0.74
N GLU A 102 -12.48 8.41 0.11
CA GLU A 102 -13.13 9.71 0.31
C GLU A 102 -13.13 10.56 -0.98
N GLN A 103 -12.01 10.54 -1.72
CA GLN A 103 -11.89 11.18 -3.03
C GLN A 103 -12.86 10.57 -4.05
N GLU A 104 -12.95 9.23 -4.13
CA GLU A 104 -13.91 8.53 -5.00
C GLU A 104 -15.35 8.92 -4.67
N LEU A 105 -15.69 9.00 -3.38
CA LEU A 105 -17.01 9.40 -2.91
C LEU A 105 -17.35 10.84 -3.30
N ALA A 106 -16.37 11.74 -3.23
CA ALA A 106 -16.51 13.12 -3.69
C ALA A 106 -16.68 13.20 -5.22
N LEU A 107 -15.86 12.48 -5.98
CA LEU A 107 -15.96 12.36 -7.44
C LEU A 107 -17.34 11.85 -7.86
N ASN A 108 -17.83 10.78 -7.24
CA ASN A 108 -19.15 10.20 -7.52
C ASN A 108 -20.28 11.21 -7.23
N LYS A 109 -20.19 11.98 -6.15
CA LYS A 109 -21.14 13.07 -5.87
C LYS A 109 -21.12 14.15 -6.96
N GLN A 110 -19.93 14.56 -7.41
CA GLN A 110 -19.78 15.56 -8.47
C GLN A 110 -20.33 15.05 -9.81
N TYR A 111 -20.06 13.80 -10.17
CA TYR A 111 -20.64 13.16 -11.36
C TYR A 111 -22.16 13.03 -11.29
N ALA A 112 -22.71 12.65 -10.13
CA ALA A 112 -24.15 12.58 -9.92
C ALA A 112 -24.82 13.96 -10.08
N GLN A 113 -24.21 15.03 -9.52
CA GLN A 113 -24.68 16.41 -9.71
C GLN A 113 -24.61 16.84 -11.17
N LEU A 114 -23.55 16.47 -11.90
CA LEU A 114 -23.43 16.76 -13.33
C LEU A 114 -24.50 16.06 -14.17
N ARG A 115 -24.88 14.82 -13.84
CA ARG A 115 -25.98 14.08 -14.50
C ARG A 115 -27.33 14.72 -14.19
N ALA A 116 -27.63 14.99 -12.91
CA ALA A 116 -28.87 15.65 -12.50
C ALA A 116 -29.05 17.03 -13.16
N ASN A 117 -27.97 17.81 -13.26
CA ASN A 117 -27.98 19.10 -13.95
C ASN A 117 -28.08 19.00 -15.48
N LYS A 118 -27.85 17.82 -16.08
CA LYS A 118 -28.08 17.53 -17.50
C LYS A 118 -29.55 17.18 -17.77
N GLU A 119 -30.22 16.53 -16.82
CA GLU A 119 -31.65 16.15 -16.91
C GLU A 119 -32.60 17.31 -16.57
N ALA A 120 -32.16 18.28 -15.77
CA ALA A 120 -32.93 19.47 -15.41
C ALA A 120 -32.89 20.62 -16.47
N LEU A 121 -32.22 20.40 -17.60
CA LEU A 121 -32.09 21.35 -18.74
C LEU A 121 -32.92 20.87 -19.94
#